data_AF-A0A847J2W6-F1
#
_entry.id   AF-A0A847J2W6-F1
#
_cell.length_a   1.000
_cell.length_b   1.000
_cell.length_c   1.000
_cell.angle_alpha   90.00
_cell.angle_beta   90.00
_cell.angle_gamma   90.00
#
_symmetry.space_group_name_H-M   'P 1'
#
loop_
_entity.id
_entity.type
_entity.pdbx_description
1 polymer ?
#
loop_
_entity_poly.entity_id
_entity_poly.type
_entity_poly.pdbx_seq_one_letter_code
_entity_poly.pdbx_strand_id
1 'polypeptide(L)' 'NKIPYQIIVGDKEQADKSVNVRRYGSKETAEFSLTDFVAAITADVANYSKVVASND' A
#
# COMPACT_ATOMS: atom_id res chain seq x y z
N ASN A 1 6.30 11.94 13.60
CA ASN A 1 6.07 10.65 12.94
C ASN A 1 5.11 10.82 11.79
N LYS A 2 5.60 10.75 10.55
CA LYS A 2 4.77 10.85 9.34
C LYS A 2 4.24 9.46 9.02
N ILE A 3 2.93 9.33 8.81
CA ILE A 3 2.32 8.04 8.43
C ILE A 3 2.64 7.81 6.94
N PRO A 4 3.36 6.74 6.56
CA PRO A 4 3.82 6.52 5.19
C PRO A 4 2.71 6.11 4.21
N TYR A 5 1.68 5.43 4.71
CA TYR A 5 0.57 4.91 3.91
C TYR A 5 -0.78 5.13 4.58
N GLN A 6 -1.79 5.45 3.79
CA GLN A 6 -3.18 5.52 4.20
C GLN A 6 -3.96 4.48 3.39
N ILE A 7 -4.70 3.63 4.09
CA ILE A 7 -5.53 2.57 3.49
C ILE A 7 -6.98 2.95 3.73
N ILE A 8 -7.78 2.91 2.67
CA ILE A 8 -9.21 3.17 2.70
C ILE A 8 -9.90 1.82 2.45
N VAL A 9 -10.74 1.42 3.40
CA VAL A 9 -11.53 0.19 3.34
C VAL A 9 -12.97 0.58 3.64
N GLY A 10 -13.83 0.53 2.62
CA GLY A 10 -15.28 0.67 2.75
C GLY A 10 -16.01 -0.66 2.59
N ASP A 11 -17.34 -0.60 2.62
CA ASP A 11 -18.19 -1.79 2.47
C ASP A 11 -18.03 -2.46 1.08
N LYS A 12 -17.78 -1.65 0.05
CA LYS A 12 -17.51 -2.14 -1.32
C LYS A 12 -16.18 -2.87 -1.38
N GLU A 13 -15.12 -2.28 -0.83
CA GLU A 13 -13.79 -2.87 -0.72
C GLU A 13 -13.81 -4.18 0.09
N GLN A 14 -14.62 -4.24 1.15
CA GLN A 14 -14.81 -5.46 1.94
C GLN A 14 -15.52 -6.57 1.14
N ALA A 15 -16.51 -6.22 0.32
CA ALA A 15 -17.21 -7.19 -0.54
C ALA A 15 -16.31 -7.70 -1.68
N ASP A 16 -15.56 -6.81 -2.32
CA ASP A 16 -14.70 -7.11 -3.48
C ASP A 16 -13.31 -7.62 -3.07
N LYS A 17 -12.99 -7.63 -1.77
CA LYS A 17 -11.67 -7.93 -1.21
C LYS A 17 -10.56 -7.10 -1.85
N SER A 18 -10.83 -5.82 -2.09
CA SER A 18 -9.85 -4.83 -2.55
C SER A 18 -9.61 -3.78 -1.48
N VAL A 19 -8.55 -2.99 -1.62
CA VAL A 19 -8.22 -1.88 -0.74
C VAL A 19 -7.65 -0.73 -1.56
N ASN A 20 -7.98 0.50 -1.18
CA ASN A 20 -7.42 1.69 -1.81
C ASN A 20 -6.27 2.24 -0.97
N VAL A 21 -5.09 2.35 -1.55
CA VAL A 21 -3.87 2.76 -0.85
C VAL A 21 -3.39 4.10 -1.37
N ARG A 22 -3.10 5.02 -0.45
CA ARG A 22 -2.53 6.34 -0.72
C ARG A 22 -1.18 6.49 -0.01
N ARG A 23 -0.14 6.88 -0.75
CA ARG A 23 1.19 7.13 -0.19
C ARG A 23 1.35 8.57 0.30
N TYR A 24 2.08 8.75 1.39
CA TYR A 24 2.42 10.08 1.89
C TYR A 24 3.26 10.86 0.87
N GLY A 25 2.83 12.09 0.54
CA GLY A 25 3.49 12.92 -0.47
C GLY A 25 2.99 12.69 -1.90
N SER A 26 2.13 11.69 -2.15
CA SER A 26 1.44 11.50 -3.43
C SER A 26 -0.06 11.83 -3.32
N LYS A 27 -0.61 12.37 -4.42
CA LYS A 27 -2.06 12.53 -4.59
C LYS A 27 -2.71 11.30 -5.23
N GLU A 28 -1.90 10.38 -5.73
CA GLU A 28 -2.37 9.19 -6.41
C GLU A 28 -2.79 8.11 -5.41
N THR A 29 -3.94 7.51 -5.71
CA THR A 29 -4.49 6.34 -5.02
C THR A 29 -4.44 5.18 -5.98
N ALA A 30 -4.03 4.03 -5.49
CA ALA A 30 -4.04 2.79 -6.26
C ALA A 30 -4.90 1.75 -5.55
N GLU A 31 -5.75 1.09 -6.33
CA GLU A 31 -6.55 -0.03 -5.88
C GLU A 31 -5.71 -1.30 -5.99
N PHE A 32 -5.63 -2.05 -4.90
CA PHE A 32 -4.98 -3.35 -4.84
C PHE A 32 -5.97 -4.38 -4.34
N SER A 33 -5.86 -5.62 -4.80
CA SER A 33 -6.53 -6.72 -4.11
C SER A 33 -5.94 -6.86 -2.70
N LEU A 34 -6.74 -7.31 -1.74
CA LEU A 34 -6.31 -7.51 -0.36
C LEU A 34 -5.11 -8.47 -0.29
N THR A 35 -5.12 -9.51 -1.12
CA THR A 35 -4.03 -10.49 -1.20
C THR A 35 -2.74 -9.88 -1.72
N ASP A 36 -2.81 -9.10 -2.79
CA ASP A 36 -1.63 -8.43 -3.37
C ASP A 36 -1.10 -7.36 -2.42
N PHE A 37 -2.00 -6.63 -1.75
CA PHE A 37 -1.62 -5.63 -0.76
C PHE A 37 -0.90 -6.25 0.43
N VAL A 38 -1.40 -7.37 0.97
CA VAL A 38 -0.75 -8.08 2.08
C VAL A 38 0.64 -8.58 1.68
N ALA A 39 0.80 -9.11 0.46
CA ALA A 39 2.10 -9.54 -0.04
C ALA A 39 3.05 -8.34 -0.20
N ALA A 40 2.59 -7.25 -0.79
CA ALA A 40 3.37 -6.04 -1.01
C ALA A 40 3.79 -5.36 0.30
N ILE A 41 2.89 -5.22 1.28
CA ILE A 41 3.21 -4.60 2.56
C ILE A 41 4.12 -5.49 3.40
N THR A 42 3.96 -6.81 3.34
CA THR A 42 4.86 -7.74 4.04
C THR A 42 6.28 -7.64 3.49
N ALA A 43 6.42 -7.54 2.16
CA ALA A 43 7.69 -7.27 1.51
C ALA A 43 8.26 -5.90 1.88
N ASP A 44 7.43 -4.85 1.93
CA ASP A 44 7.86 -3.49 2.30
C ASP A 44 8.32 -3.41 3.77
N VAL A 45 7.59 -4.08 4.68
CA VAL A 45 7.94 -4.20 6.10
C VAL A 45 9.23 -4.98 6.28
N ALA A 46 9.41 -6.10 5.56
CA ALA A 46 10.66 -6.85 5.57
C ALA A 46 11.85 -6.01 5.07
N ASN A 47 11.59 -5.09 4.13
CA ASN A 47 12.57 -4.15 3.60
C ASN A 47 12.65 -2.82 4.39
N TYR A 48 12.00 -2.70 5.55
CA TYR A 48 11.95 -1.49 6.38
C TYR A 48 11.54 -0.21 5.60
N SER A 49 10.68 -0.34 4.58
CA SER A 49 10.31 0.73 3.65
C SER A 49 11.50 1.43 3.00
N LYS A 50 12.65 0.74 2.91
CA LYS A 50 13.80 1.23 2.13
C LYS A 50 13.49 0.99 0.67
N VAL A 51 13.28 2.07 -0.09
CA VAL A 51 13.30 2.02 -1.54
C VAL A 51 14.65 1.44 -1.93
N VAL A 52 14.67 0.20 -2.45
CA VAL A 52 15.87 -0.36 -3.04
C VAL A 52 16.15 0.52 -4.26
N ALA A 53 17.05 1.48 -4.10
CA ALA A 53 17.55 2.28 -5.19
C ALA A 53 18.24 1.32 -6.16
N SER A 54 17.54 0.92 -7.22
CA SER A 54 18.16 0.42 -8.44
C SER A 54 18.93 1.59 -9.03
N ASN A 55 20.18 1.75 -8.61
CA ASN A 55 21.18 2.47 -9.37
C ASN A 55 21.50 1.60 -10.59
N ASP A 56 20.83 1.88 -11.71
CA ASP A 56 21.38 1.64 -13.05
C ASP A 56 22.53 2.62 -13.33
#